data_AF-A0A7C5PFE4-F1
#
_entry.id   AF-A0A7C5PFE4-F1
#
_cell.length_a   1.000
_cell.length_b   1.000
_cell.length_c   1.000
_cell.angle_alpha   90.00
_cell.angle_beta   90.00
_cell.angle_gamma   90.00
#
_symmetry.space_group_name_H-M   'P 1'
#
loop_
_entity.id
_entity.type
_entity.pdbx_description
1 polymer ?
#
loop_
_entity_poly.entity_id
_entity_poly.type
_entity_poly.pdbx_seq_one_letter_code
_entity_poly.pdbx_strand_id
1 'polypeptide(L)'
;MGGSKRPATLIEKILASRAGREEVRPGEIVEIGVDARVARDFGGANVVRRLEEAGLGVEDPSRTFFTLDCNPTGCDQGYAANQHRIRLFARAHGIRVFDINRGIGTHLALEEGLVRPGG
;
A
#
# COMPACT_ATOMS: atom_id res chain seq x y z
N MET A 1 -7.56 31.40 -32.89
CA MET A 1 -7.70 29.92 -32.74
C MET A 1 -7.21 29.54 -31.35
N GLY A 2 -8.12 29.43 -30.38
CA GLY A 2 -7.77 29.02 -29.01
C GLY A 2 -8.83 28.04 -28.54
N GLY A 3 -8.61 26.75 -28.77
CA GLY A 3 -9.49 25.71 -28.25
C GLY A 3 -9.42 25.73 -26.72
N SER A 4 -10.56 25.92 -26.07
CA SER A 4 -10.67 25.86 -24.61
C SER A 4 -10.09 24.54 -24.10
N LYS A 5 -9.09 24.60 -23.23
CA LYS A 5 -8.43 23.42 -22.66
C LYS A 5 -9.47 22.65 -21.83
N ARG A 6 -9.66 21.35 -22.12
CA ARG A 6 -10.61 20.51 -21.37
C ARG A 6 -10.23 20.52 -19.88
N PRO A 7 -11.18 20.76 -18.96
CA PRO A 7 -10.88 20.68 -17.53
C PRO A 7 -10.47 19.25 -17.16
N ALA A 8 -9.39 19.13 -16.38
CA ALA A 8 -8.92 17.84 -15.88
C ALA A 8 -9.84 17.30 -14.76
N THR A 9 -10.06 15.99 -14.79
CA THR A 9 -10.76 15.26 -13.71
C THR A 9 -9.90 15.20 -12.45
N LEU A 10 -10.51 14.84 -11.31
CA LEU A 10 -9.78 14.67 -10.07
C LEU A 10 -8.68 13.58 -10.18
N ILE A 11 -8.97 12.48 -10.87
CA ILE A 11 -8.01 11.38 -11.09
C ILE A 11 -6.81 11.88 -11.90
N GLU A 12 -7.04 12.58 -13.01
CA GLU A 12 -5.95 13.16 -13.81
C GLU A 12 -5.10 14.14 -13.00
N LYS A 13 -5.71 14.97 -12.15
CA LYS A 13 -4.98 15.91 -11.28
C LYS A 13 -4.09 15.17 -10.26
N ILE A 14 -4.61 14.12 -9.62
CA ILE A 14 -3.85 13.34 -8.64
C ILE A 14 -2.69 12.61 -9.32
N LEU A 15 -2.95 11.93 -10.44
CA LEU A 15 -1.92 11.20 -11.18
C LEU A 15 -0.85 12.13 -11.76
N ALA A 16 -1.24 13.27 -12.34
CA ALA A 16 -0.29 14.27 -12.84
C ALA A 16 0.63 14.78 -11.72
N SER A 17 0.06 15.12 -10.56
CA SER A 17 0.81 15.53 -9.38
C SER A 17 1.83 14.47 -8.93
N ARG A 18 1.41 13.21 -8.82
CA ARG A 18 2.27 12.09 -8.37
C ARG A 18 3.27 11.60 -9.43
N ALA A 19 3.04 11.91 -10.69
CA ALA A 19 3.98 11.70 -11.78
C ALA A 19 4.96 12.87 -11.98
N GLY A 20 4.80 13.99 -11.24
CA GLY A 20 5.60 15.20 -11.46
C GLY A 20 5.34 15.88 -12.81
N ARG A 21 4.12 15.72 -13.35
CA ARG A 21 3.71 16.22 -14.67
C ARG A 21 2.66 17.33 -14.54
N GLU A 22 2.63 18.25 -15.50
CA GLU A 22 1.59 19.30 -15.55
C GLU A 22 0.21 18.71 -15.90
N GLU A 23 0.16 17.73 -16.80
CA GLU A 23 -1.06 17.05 -17.19
C GLU A 23 -0.82 15.57 -17.57
N VAL A 24 -1.87 14.77 -17.39
CA VAL A 24 -1.99 13.39 -17.90
C VAL A 24 -3.39 13.21 -18.50
N ARG A 25 -3.52 12.31 -19.46
CA ARG A 25 -4.79 12.04 -20.17
C ARG A 25 -5.13 10.54 -20.15
N PRO A 26 -6.41 10.18 -20.31
CA PRO A 26 -6.82 8.79 -20.43
C PRO A 26 -6.11 8.10 -21.59
N GLY A 27 -5.62 6.88 -21.35
CA GLY A 27 -4.85 6.10 -22.33
C GLY A 27 -3.33 6.23 -22.17
N GLU A 28 -2.84 7.20 -21.39
CA GLU A 28 -1.42 7.29 -21.07
C GLU A 28 -1.01 6.28 -19.99
N ILE A 29 0.19 5.72 -20.12
CA ILE A 29 0.86 4.95 -19.07
C ILE A 29 1.81 5.91 -18.36
N VAL A 30 1.65 6.06 -17.05
CA VAL A 30 2.46 6.97 -16.23
C VAL A 30 3.03 6.25 -15.02
N GLU A 31 4.26 6.60 -14.66
CA GLU A 31 4.89 6.18 -13.42
C GLU A 31 4.53 7.16 -12.31
N ILE A 32 4.13 6.65 -11.15
CA ILE A 32 3.74 7.46 -9.99
C ILE A 32 4.41 6.94 -8.73
N GLY A 33 4.71 7.87 -7.81
CA GLY A 33 5.02 7.50 -6.43
C GLY A 33 3.77 6.98 -5.71
N VAL A 34 3.96 5.99 -4.83
CA VAL A 34 2.90 5.44 -3.97
C VAL A 34 3.10 5.95 -2.55
N ASP A 35 2.10 6.65 -1.99
CA ASP A 35 2.22 7.27 -0.67
C ASP A 35 1.99 6.30 0.50
N ALA A 36 1.16 5.27 0.30
CA ALA A 36 0.96 4.21 1.27
C ALA A 36 0.83 2.85 0.59
N ARG A 37 1.69 1.92 0.98
CA ARG A 37 1.69 0.52 0.54
C ARG A 37 1.21 -0.34 1.70
N VAL A 38 -0.03 -0.83 1.61
CA VAL A 38 -0.63 -1.65 2.68
C VAL A 38 -0.91 -3.05 2.13
N ALA A 39 -0.36 -4.07 2.79
CA ALA A 39 -0.63 -5.46 2.47
C ALA A 39 -1.30 -6.18 3.66
N ARG A 40 -2.29 -7.03 3.36
CA ARG A 40 -3.06 -7.74 4.39
C ARG A 40 -2.56 -9.16 4.60
N ASP A 41 -2.88 -9.79 5.72
CA ASP A 41 -2.43 -11.14 6.10
C ASP A 41 -2.55 -12.24 5.03
N PHE A 42 -3.58 -12.23 4.17
CA PHE A 42 -3.73 -13.20 3.09
C PHE A 42 -2.73 -13.00 1.93
N GLY A 43 -2.54 -11.76 1.48
CA GLY A 43 -1.72 -11.41 0.31
C GLY A 43 -0.29 -11.01 0.67
N GLY A 44 -0.11 -10.43 1.85
CA GLY A 44 1.14 -9.87 2.35
C GLY A 44 2.21 -10.93 2.54
N ALA A 45 1.86 -12.14 2.97
CA ALA A 45 2.83 -13.23 3.08
C ALA A 45 3.40 -13.62 1.71
N ASN A 46 2.58 -13.56 0.65
CA ASN A 46 3.06 -13.78 -0.72
C ASN A 46 3.97 -12.66 -1.20
N VAL A 47 3.66 -11.40 -0.87
CA VAL A 47 4.54 -10.26 -1.17
C VAL A 47 5.89 -10.42 -0.48
N VAL A 48 5.88 -10.73 0.82
CA VAL A 48 7.10 -11.00 1.60
C VAL A 48 7.93 -12.10 0.95
N ARG A 49 7.30 -13.23 0.60
CA ARG A 49 7.99 -14.34 -0.08
C ARG A 49 8.71 -13.86 -1.34
N ARG A 50 8.04 -13.07 -2.17
CA ARG A 50 8.58 -12.59 -3.45
C ARG A 50 9.74 -11.61 -3.25
N LEU A 51 9.66 -10.75 -2.24
CA LEU A 51 10.75 -9.85 -1.88
C LEU A 51 11.96 -10.64 -1.40
N GLU A 52 11.76 -11.61 -0.51
CA GLU A 52 12.83 -12.50 -0.01
C GLU A 52 13.48 -13.30 -1.15
N GLU A 53 12.69 -13.92 -2.04
CA GLU A 53 13.17 -14.67 -3.21
C GLU A 53 13.99 -13.79 -4.18
N ALA A 54 13.61 -12.52 -4.30
CA ALA A 54 14.31 -11.55 -5.14
C ALA A 54 15.52 -10.91 -4.44
N GLY A 55 15.75 -11.19 -3.16
CA GLY A 55 16.78 -10.51 -2.35
C GLY A 55 16.51 -9.02 -2.16
N LEU A 56 15.24 -8.60 -2.19
CA LEU A 56 14.80 -7.22 -2.11
C LEU A 56 14.22 -6.88 -0.73
N GLY A 57 14.40 -5.62 -0.32
CA GLY A 57 13.67 -5.02 0.79
C GLY A 57 12.50 -4.17 0.32
N VAL A 58 11.98 -3.33 1.21
CA VAL A 58 11.04 -2.26 0.86
C VAL A 58 11.81 -0.95 0.62
N GLU A 59 11.32 -0.12 -0.28
CA GLU A 59 11.96 1.17 -0.61
C GLU A 59 11.85 2.19 0.54
N ASP A 60 10.66 2.32 1.15
CA ASP A 60 10.46 3.18 2.33
C ASP A 60 9.55 2.47 3.35
N PRO A 61 10.10 2.02 4.50
CA PRO A 61 9.34 1.43 5.60
C PRO A 61 8.31 2.37 6.22
N SER A 62 8.52 3.69 6.17
CA SER A 62 7.58 4.68 6.73
C SER A 62 6.30 4.82 5.90
N ARG A 63 6.34 4.39 4.64
CA ARG A 63 5.20 4.32 3.70
C ARG A 63 4.69 2.90 3.48
N THR A 64 5.19 1.93 4.22
CA THR A 64 4.84 0.52 4.03
C THR A 64 4.27 -0.06 5.32
N PHE A 65 3.16 -0.78 5.21
CA PHE A 65 2.38 -1.24 6.35
C PHE A 65 1.81 -2.63 6.10
N PHE A 66 1.63 -3.37 7.19
CA PHE A 66 0.84 -4.59 7.18
C PHE A 66 -0.37 -4.47 8.10
N THR A 67 -1.52 -5.02 7.69
CA THR A 67 -2.70 -5.16 8.56
C THR A 67 -3.11 -6.62 8.63
N LEU A 68 -3.31 -7.15 9.85
CA LEU A 68 -3.57 -8.57 10.08
C LEU A 68 -5.04 -8.82 10.48
N ASP A 69 -5.97 -8.22 9.73
CA ASP A 69 -7.37 -8.07 10.12
C ASP A 69 -8.35 -9.02 9.42
N CYS A 70 -7.95 -9.74 8.36
CA CYS A 70 -8.88 -10.61 7.63
C CYS A 70 -9.05 -11.99 8.28
N ASN A 71 -8.02 -12.50 8.98
CA ASN A 71 -8.09 -13.79 9.69
C ASN A 71 -7.58 -13.63 11.14
N PRO A 72 -8.24 -12.81 11.97
CA PRO A 72 -7.85 -12.63 13.35
C PRO A 72 -7.97 -13.98 14.09
N THR A 73 -7.13 -14.18 15.11
CA THR A 73 -7.07 -15.41 15.95
C THR A 73 -6.56 -16.69 15.29
N GLY A 74 -6.11 -16.65 14.03
CA GLY A 74 -5.40 -17.78 13.44
C GLY A 74 -6.26 -19.04 13.31
N CYS A 75 -7.50 -18.88 12.84
CA CYS A 75 -8.48 -19.96 12.69
C CYS A 75 -8.00 -21.15 11.83
N ASP A 76 -6.92 -20.96 11.06
CA ASP A 76 -6.25 -21.97 10.27
C ASP A 76 -4.72 -21.83 10.40
N GLN A 77 -4.02 -22.96 10.38
CA GLN A 77 -2.57 -23.02 10.57
C GLN A 77 -1.81 -22.26 9.47
N GLY A 78 -2.32 -22.27 8.23
CA GLY A 78 -1.74 -21.54 7.11
C GLY A 78 -1.78 -20.03 7.32
N TYR A 79 -2.92 -19.50 7.80
CA TYR A 79 -3.02 -18.07 8.13
C TYR A 79 -2.16 -17.69 9.33
N ALA A 80 -2.06 -18.54 10.35
CA ALA A 80 -1.16 -18.32 11.47
C ALA A 80 0.32 -18.23 11.01
N ALA A 81 0.73 -19.13 10.10
CA ALA A 81 2.07 -19.11 9.50
C ALA A 81 2.30 -17.85 8.64
N ASN A 82 1.30 -17.43 7.84
CA ASN A 82 1.37 -16.21 7.03
C ASN A 82 1.58 -14.97 7.90
N GLN A 83 0.77 -14.81 8.95
CA GLN A 83 0.90 -13.70 9.90
C GLN A 83 2.25 -13.73 10.61
N HIS A 84 2.74 -14.91 11.01
CA HIS A 84 4.05 -15.05 11.64
C HIS A 84 5.18 -14.59 10.70
N ARG A 85 5.17 -15.04 9.44
CA ARG A 85 6.16 -14.61 8.44
C ARG A 85 6.14 -13.10 8.21
N ILE A 86 4.94 -12.51 8.10
CA ILE A 86 4.80 -11.05 7.98
C ILE A 86 5.42 -10.34 9.19
N ARG A 87 5.14 -10.79 10.42
CA ARG A 87 5.71 -10.19 11.64
C ARG A 87 7.24 -10.27 11.66
N LEU A 88 7.83 -11.39 11.23
CA LEU A 88 9.28 -11.55 11.16
C LEU A 88 9.90 -10.61 10.13
N PHE A 89 9.38 -10.60 8.89
CA PHE A 89 9.86 -9.71 7.84
C PHE A 89 9.72 -8.24 8.24
N ALA A 90 8.56 -7.86 8.76
CA ALA A 90 8.31 -6.49 9.18
C ALA A 90 9.28 -6.03 10.28
N ARG A 91 9.58 -6.91 11.26
CA ARG A 91 10.58 -6.64 12.29
C ARG A 91 11.99 -6.45 11.70
N ALA A 92 12.38 -7.28 10.75
CA ALA A 92 13.69 -7.20 10.10
C ALA A 92 13.88 -5.92 9.28
N HIS A 93 12.80 -5.41 8.67
CA HIS A 93 12.82 -4.25 7.78
C HIS A 93 12.29 -2.95 8.42
N GLY A 94 11.96 -2.96 9.72
CA GLY A 94 11.44 -1.77 10.42
C GLY A 94 10.05 -1.31 9.94
N ILE A 95 9.23 -2.23 9.42
CA ILE A 95 7.91 -1.95 8.87
C ILE A 95 6.86 -2.00 9.98
N ARG A 96 5.95 -1.02 9.99
CA ARG A 96 4.86 -0.98 10.98
C ARG A 96 3.79 -2.02 10.67
N VAL A 97 3.40 -2.79 11.68
CA VAL A 97 2.33 -3.79 11.62
C VAL A 97 1.16 -3.36 12.50
N PHE A 98 -0.04 -3.34 11.93
CA PHE A 98 -1.30 -3.29 12.67
C PHE A 98 -1.77 -4.72 12.88
N ASP A 99 -1.50 -5.25 14.07
CA ASP A 99 -1.75 -6.65 14.40
C ASP A 99 -3.26 -6.94 14.56
N ILE A 100 -3.60 -8.22 14.78
CA ILE A 100 -4.95 -8.80 14.80
C ILE A 100 -5.96 -8.09 15.72
N ASN A 101 -5.47 -7.33 16.71
CA ASN A 101 -6.28 -6.63 17.71
C ASN A 101 -6.48 -5.15 17.38
N ARG A 102 -6.06 -4.67 16.21
CA ARG A 102 -6.12 -3.26 15.83
C ARG A 102 -7.39 -2.88 15.05
N GLY A 103 -8.14 -3.85 14.54
CA GLY A 103 -9.35 -3.60 13.74
C GLY A 103 -9.10 -3.67 12.24
N ILE A 104 -10.11 -3.27 11.45
CA ILE A 104 -10.14 -3.44 9.99
C ILE A 104 -9.11 -2.53 9.33
N GLY A 105 -8.28 -3.09 8.45
CA GLY A 105 -7.13 -2.40 7.86
C GLY A 105 -7.47 -1.17 7.04
N THR A 106 -8.62 -1.16 6.35
CA THR A 106 -9.09 0.02 5.60
C THR A 106 -9.51 1.17 6.51
N HIS A 107 -10.06 0.87 7.69
CA HIS A 107 -10.45 1.88 8.67
C HIS A 107 -9.21 2.46 9.33
N LEU A 108 -8.27 1.59 9.72
CA LEU A 108 -6.96 2.00 10.24
C LEU A 108 -6.21 2.90 9.25
N ALA A 109 -6.27 2.62 7.95
CA ALA A 109 -5.62 3.48 6.96
C ALA A 109 -6.12 4.93 7.02
N LEU A 110 -7.42 5.12 7.30
CA LEU A 110 -8.04 6.44 7.47
C LEU A 110 -7.72 7.03 8.85
N GLU A 111 -7.95 6.27 9.91
CA GLU A 111 -7.82 6.71 11.31
C GLU A 111 -6.39 7.05 11.70
N GLU A 112 -5.41 6.27 11.22
CA GLU A 112 -4.00 6.47 11.51
C GLU A 112 -3.35 7.45 10.51
N GLY A 113 -4.14 8.02 9.60
CA GLY A 113 -3.69 9.02 8.64
C GLY A 113 -2.65 8.49 7.64
N LEU A 114 -2.73 7.19 7.30
CA LEU A 114 -1.86 6.55 6.30
C LEU A 114 -2.21 7.02 4.89
N VAL A 115 -3.48 7.35 4.64
CA VAL A 115 -3.96 7.86 3.35
C VAL A 115 -4.58 9.25 3.53
N ARG A 116 -4.38 10.13 2.54
CA ARG A 116 -4.82 11.53 2.60
C ARG A 116 -5.40 12.01 1.26
N PRO A 117 -6.10 13.16 1.23
CA PRO A 117 -6.58 13.74 -0.02
C PRO A 117 -5.42 13.96 -1.01
N GLY A 118 -5.52 13.35 -2.19
CA GLY A 118 -4.48 13.43 -3.23
C GLY A 118 -3.30 12.47 -3.06
N GLY A 119 -3.38 11.54 -2.11
CA GLY A 119 -2.36 10.56 -1.74
C GLY A 119 -2.01 10.68 -0.27
#